data_AF-A0A7C1W0Z1-F1
#
_entry.id   AF-A0A7C1W0Z1-F1
#
_cell.length_a   1.000
_cell.length_b   1.000
_cell.length_c   1.000
_cell.angle_alpha   90.00
_cell.angle_beta   90.00
_cell.angle_gamma   90.00
#
_symmetry.space_group_name_H-M   'P 1'
#
loop_
_entity.id
_entity.type
_entity.pdbx_description
1 polymer ?
#
loop_
_entity_poly.entity_id
_entity_poly.type
_entity_poly.pdbx_seq_one_letter_code
_entity_poly.pdbx_strand_id
1 'polypeptide(L)'
;MQEQTVNDSVLPAADSAVAKRRRAWRETKDRLAKHGVAIGGISVILAIVLIFFYLLYVVMPLFQGASLEKTTDYVSEGEQPAYLSLNEYNSVALAVEKNGDIRFFNAETGELVKRFPLPINNKTIS
;
A
#
# COMPACT_ATOMS: atom_id res chain seq x y z
N MET A 1 -38.11 53.65 58.31
CA MET A 1 -37.11 52.63 58.64
C MET A 1 -37.76 51.27 58.48
N GLN A 2 -37.51 50.59 57.36
CA GLN A 2 -37.26 49.15 57.24
C GLN A 2 -37.19 48.79 55.74
N GLU A 3 -36.24 47.93 55.43
CA GLU A 3 -35.53 47.82 54.18
C GLU A 3 -36.32 47.09 53.10
N GLN A 4 -36.55 47.77 51.97
CA GLN A 4 -36.73 47.11 50.68
C GLN A 4 -35.35 46.91 50.07
N THR A 5 -34.72 45.78 50.33
CA THR A 5 -33.49 45.37 49.63
C THR A 5 -33.75 44.10 48.84
N VAL A 6 -34.05 44.32 47.56
CA VAL A 6 -33.59 43.52 46.41
C VAL A 6 -33.63 42.00 46.61
N ASN A 7 -34.79 41.40 46.36
CA ASN A 7 -34.92 39.93 46.25
C ASN A 7 -35.22 39.48 44.80
N ASP A 8 -34.66 40.20 43.82
CA ASP A 8 -34.60 39.78 42.42
C ASP A 8 -33.28 39.06 42.14
N SER A 9 -33.07 37.93 42.81
CA SER A 9 -32.02 36.99 42.39
C SER A 9 -32.61 36.04 41.34
N VAL A 10 -32.43 36.41 40.07
CA VAL A 10 -32.85 35.65 38.87
C VAL A 10 -32.10 34.29 38.70
N LEU A 11 -31.49 33.78 39.76
CA LEU A 11 -30.73 32.54 39.77
C LEU A 11 -31.45 31.52 40.67
N PRO A 12 -31.86 30.35 40.13
CA PRO A 12 -32.54 29.33 40.92
C PRO A 12 -31.63 28.85 42.06
N ALA A 13 -32.20 28.65 43.25
CA ALA A 13 -31.50 28.19 44.44
C ALA A 13 -30.64 26.94 44.12
N ALA A 14 -29.44 26.89 44.69
CA ALA A 14 -28.44 25.85 44.42
C ALA A 14 -28.96 24.42 44.66
N ASP A 15 -29.96 24.28 45.54
CA ASP A 15 -30.60 23.01 45.90
C ASP A 15 -31.89 22.68 45.14
N SER A 16 -32.31 23.52 44.19
CA SER A 16 -33.48 23.26 43.35
C SER A 16 -33.32 21.95 42.56
N ALA A 17 -34.42 21.21 42.39
CA ALA A 17 -34.44 19.93 41.67
C ALA A 17 -33.87 20.04 40.24
N VAL A 18 -34.06 21.19 39.60
CA VAL A 18 -33.54 21.51 38.26
C VAL A 18 -32.01 21.64 38.27
N ALA A 19 -31.44 22.32 39.26
CA ALA A 19 -29.99 22.47 39.42
C ALA A 19 -29.31 21.12 39.70
N LYS A 20 -29.91 20.27 40.54
CA LYS A 20 -29.42 18.90 40.83
C LYS A 20 -29.45 18.01 39.59
N ARG A 21 -30.56 18.02 38.84
CA ARG A 21 -30.70 17.24 37.59
C ARG A 21 -29.66 17.65 36.53
N ARG A 22 -29.41 18.95 36.38
CA ARG A 22 -28.40 19.46 35.43
C ARG A 22 -26.97 19.09 35.83
N ARG A 23 -26.65 19.08 37.14
CA ARG A 23 -25.33 18.63 37.64
C ARG A 23 -25.13 17.12 37.41
N ALA A 24 -26.12 16.29 37.74
CA ALA A 24 -26.06 14.84 37.50
C ALA A 24 -25.90 14.49 36.00
N TRP A 25 -26.55 15.25 35.11
CA TRP A 25 -26.39 15.08 33.66
C TRP A 25 -24.98 15.42 33.17
N ARG A 26 -24.32 16.44 33.76
CA ARG A 26 -22.94 16.77 33.42
C ARG A 26 -21.97 15.70 33.92
N GLU A 27 -22.16 15.24 35.15
CA GLU A 27 -21.30 14.20 35.72
C GLU A 27 -21.38 12.87 34.96
N THR A 28 -22.58 12.47 34.53
CA THR A 28 -22.76 11.28 33.68
C THR A 28 -22.10 11.44 32.32
N LYS A 29 -22.25 12.61 31.67
CA LYS A 29 -21.57 12.91 30.41
C LYS A 29 -20.04 12.88 30.54
N ASP A 30 -19.51 13.46 31.61
CA ASP A 30 -18.06 13.51 31.85
C ASP A 30 -17.49 12.11 32.11
N ARG A 31 -18.22 11.27 32.87
CA ARG A 31 -17.85 9.86 33.06
C ARG A 31 -17.87 9.07 31.75
N LEU A 32 -18.89 9.26 30.91
CA LEU A 32 -18.98 8.58 29.62
C LEU A 32 -17.86 9.00 28.67
N ALA A 33 -17.55 10.30 28.61
CA ALA A 33 -16.44 10.82 27.83
C ALA A 33 -15.10 10.25 28.29
N LYS A 34 -14.87 10.18 29.61
CA LYS A 34 -13.64 9.61 30.18
C LYS A 34 -13.43 8.15 29.75
N HIS A 35 -14.47 7.32 29.85
CA HIS A 35 -14.37 5.91 29.44
C HIS A 35 -14.29 5.75 27.93
N GLY A 36 -15.05 6.54 27.16
CA GLY A 36 -15.02 6.52 25.70
C GLY A 36 -13.65 6.88 25.13
N VAL A 37 -13.00 7.92 25.67
CA VAL A 37 -11.63 8.30 25.27
C VAL A 37 -10.62 7.23 25.66
N ALA A 38 -10.73 6.64 26.85
CA ALA A 38 -9.83 5.57 27.28
C ALA A 38 -9.94 4.33 26.39
N ILE A 39 -11.16 3.88 26.08
CA ILE A 39 -11.42 2.74 25.19
C ILE A 39 -10.95 3.06 23.76
N GLY A 40 -11.25 4.26 23.26
CA GLY A 40 -10.82 4.71 21.94
C GLY A 40 -9.29 4.73 21.80
N GLY A 41 -8.59 5.28 22.79
CA GLY A 41 -7.13 5.30 22.81
C GLY A 41 -6.51 3.90 22.78
N ILE A 42 -7.00 2.99 23.62
CA ILE A 42 -6.53 1.59 23.64
C ILE A 42 -6.83 0.90 22.32
N SER A 43 -8.03 1.09 21.75
CA SER A 43 -8.40 0.52 20.46
C SER A 43 -7.49 0.99 19.32
N VAL A 44 -7.11 2.28 19.31
CA VAL A 44 -6.20 2.82 18.29
C VAL A 44 -4.80 2.24 18.45
N ILE A 45 -4.30 2.13 19.68
CA ILE A 45 -2.99 1.52 19.94
C ILE A 45 -2.98 0.07 19.45
N LEU A 46 -4.02 -0.71 19.77
CA LEU A 46 -4.15 -2.09 19.30
C LEU A 46 -4.19 -2.18 17.76
N ALA A 47 -4.94 -1.28 17.09
CA ALA A 47 -5.01 -1.25 15.65
C ALA A 47 -3.65 -0.95 15.00
N ILE A 48 -2.91 0.04 15.51
CA ILE A 48 -1.57 0.40 15.00
C ILE A 48 -0.60 -0.77 15.18
N VAL A 49 -0.59 -1.41 16.35
CA VAL A 49 0.26 -2.58 16.63
C VAL A 49 -0.08 -3.73 15.69
N LEU A 50 -1.36 -3.99 15.44
CA LEU A 50 -1.80 -5.05 14.53
C LEU A 50 -1.41 -4.77 13.07
N ILE A 51 -1.57 -3.52 12.61
CA ILE A 51 -1.09 -3.09 11.29
C ILE A 51 0.43 -3.25 11.20
N PHE A 52 1.18 -2.90 12.25
CA PHE A 52 2.63 -3.05 12.27
C PHE A 52 3.05 -4.52 12.08
N PHE A 53 2.41 -5.47 12.78
CA PHE A 53 2.67 -6.89 12.57
C PHE A 53 2.29 -7.36 11.16
N TYR A 54 1.19 -6.86 10.61
CA TYR A 54 0.81 -7.14 9.22
C TYR A 54 1.88 -6.66 8.24
N LEU A 55 2.39 -5.44 8.41
CA LEU A 55 3.47 -4.91 7.58
C LEU A 55 4.75 -5.73 7.72
N LEU A 56 5.13 -6.11 8.95
CA LEU A 56 6.29 -6.98 9.18
C LEU A 56 6.14 -8.30 8.42
N TYR A 57 4.96 -8.93 8.46
CA TYR A 57 4.69 -10.16 7.72
C TYR A 57 4.88 -10.00 6.20
N VAL A 58 4.36 -8.91 5.61
CA VAL A 58 4.47 -8.65 4.17
C VAL A 58 5.90 -8.29 3.74
N VAL A 59 6.65 -7.64 4.62
CA VAL A 59 8.01 -7.18 4.32
C VAL A 59 9.05 -8.29 4.47
N MET A 60 8.86 -9.25 5.38
CA MET A 60 9.79 -10.39 5.56
C MET A 60 10.13 -11.12 4.23
N PRO A 61 9.16 -11.44 3.34
CA PRO A 61 9.43 -11.98 2.02
C PRO A 61 10.32 -11.11 1.12
N LEU A 62 10.29 -9.78 1.25
CA LEU A 62 11.10 -8.87 0.42
C LEU A 62 12.60 -9.00 0.70
N PHE A 63 12.96 -9.52 1.87
CA PHE A 63 14.35 -9.82 2.23
C PHE A 63 14.81 -11.19 1.74
N GLN A 64 13.91 -12.03 1.21
CA GLN A 64 14.32 -13.28 0.56
C GLN A 64 15.06 -12.93 -0.74
N GLY A 65 16.20 -13.59 -0.96
CA GLY A 65 16.98 -13.36 -2.17
C GLY A 65 16.22 -13.76 -3.43
N ALA A 66 16.55 -13.11 -4.55
CA ALA A 66 16.04 -13.53 -5.86
C ALA A 66 16.60 -14.92 -6.20
N SER A 67 15.72 -15.92 -6.27
CA SER A 67 16.06 -17.24 -6.78
C SER A 67 15.82 -17.27 -8.28
N LEU A 68 16.83 -17.68 -9.05
CA LEU A 68 16.68 -17.92 -10.49
C LEU A 68 16.49 -19.42 -10.70
N GLU A 69 15.28 -19.79 -11.12
CA GLU A 69 14.96 -21.16 -11.51
C GLU A 69 14.77 -21.24 -13.02
N LYS A 70 15.42 -22.23 -13.64
CA LYS A 70 15.33 -22.43 -15.08
C LYS A 70 13.95 -23.02 -15.41
N THR A 71 13.06 -22.19 -15.93
CA THR A 71 11.67 -22.59 -16.21
C THR A 71 11.55 -23.41 -17.48
N THR A 72 12.34 -23.09 -18.51
CA THR A 72 12.21 -23.70 -19.84
C THR A 72 13.58 -23.83 -20.50
N ASP A 73 13.68 -24.81 -21.41
CA ASP A 73 14.83 -25.06 -22.25
C ASP A 73 14.35 -25.36 -23.67
N TYR A 74 14.78 -24.54 -24.62
CA TYR A 74 14.49 -24.75 -26.03
C TYR A 74 15.68 -24.38 -26.89
N VAL A 75 15.74 -24.99 -28.07
CA VAL A 75 16.73 -24.64 -29.09
C VAL A 75 16.15 -23.51 -29.92
N SER A 76 16.76 -22.33 -29.85
CA SER A 76 16.38 -21.20 -30.69
C SER A 76 16.94 -21.38 -32.10
N GLU A 77 16.09 -21.19 -33.12
CA GLU A 77 16.49 -21.21 -34.52
C GLU A 77 17.30 -19.95 -34.91
N GLY A 78 18.64 -20.03 -34.91
CA GLY A 78 19.51 -18.97 -35.40
C GLY A 78 20.93 -19.03 -34.82
N GLU A 79 21.80 -18.14 -35.28
CA GLU A 79 23.13 -17.96 -34.71
C GLU A 79 23.07 -17.32 -33.31
N GLN A 80 24.20 -17.36 -32.60
CA GLN A 80 24.34 -16.69 -31.31
C GLN A 80 24.08 -15.18 -31.49
N PRO A 81 23.07 -14.61 -30.81
CA PRO A 81 22.73 -13.21 -30.98
C PRO A 81 23.84 -12.31 -30.43
N ALA A 82 24.06 -11.18 -31.09
CA ALA A 82 24.92 -10.11 -30.60
C ALA A 82 24.28 -9.37 -29.41
N TYR A 83 22.95 -9.30 -29.39
CA TYR A 83 22.18 -8.73 -28.29
C TYR A 83 20.93 -9.56 -28.02
N LEU A 84 20.67 -9.84 -26.74
CA LEU A 84 19.49 -10.57 -26.28
C LEU A 84 18.84 -9.78 -25.13
N SER A 85 17.52 -9.61 -25.20
CA SER A 85 16.76 -8.92 -24.17
C SER A 85 15.35 -9.51 -24.03
N LEU A 86 14.72 -9.29 -22.89
CA LEU A 86 13.34 -9.67 -22.59
C LEU A 86 12.49 -8.41 -22.42
N ASN A 87 11.19 -8.53 -22.69
CA ASN A 87 10.23 -7.48 -22.35
C ASN A 87 9.91 -7.45 -20.84
N GLU A 88 9.20 -6.40 -20.39
CA GLU A 88 8.82 -6.19 -18.98
C GLU A 88 8.09 -7.39 -18.34
N TYR A 89 7.33 -8.14 -19.16
CA TYR A 89 6.53 -9.27 -18.71
C TYR A 89 7.23 -10.62 -18.93
N ASN A 90 8.51 -10.64 -19.33
CA ASN A 90 9.29 -11.84 -19.65
C ASN A 90 8.62 -12.84 -20.61
N SER A 91 7.72 -12.36 -21.50
CA SER A 91 6.94 -13.20 -22.41
C SER A 91 7.49 -13.24 -23.83
N VAL A 92 8.20 -12.18 -24.24
CA VAL A 92 8.78 -12.06 -25.58
C VAL A 92 10.23 -11.65 -25.46
N ALA A 93 11.10 -12.43 -26.07
CA ALA A 93 12.52 -12.15 -26.20
C ALA A 93 12.83 -11.50 -27.54
N LEU A 94 13.77 -10.55 -27.51
CA LEU A 94 14.37 -9.89 -28.66
C LEU A 94 15.81 -10.42 -28.83
N ALA A 95 16.09 -11.08 -29.95
CA ALA A 95 17.43 -11.43 -30.37
C ALA A 95 17.83 -10.58 -31.59
N VAL A 96 19.00 -9.94 -31.52
CA VAL A 96 19.62 -9.21 -32.63
C VAL A 96 20.82 -10.02 -33.09
N GLU A 97 20.78 -10.49 -34.33
CA GLU A 97 21.86 -11.25 -34.96
C GLU A 97 22.94 -10.32 -35.52
N LYS A 98 24.17 -10.86 -35.70
CA LYS A 98 25.30 -10.08 -36.21
C LYS A 98 25.09 -9.54 -37.62
N ASN A 99 24.32 -10.27 -38.43
CA ASN A 99 23.94 -9.90 -39.79
C ASN A 99 22.94 -8.73 -39.85
N GLY A 100 22.42 -8.25 -38.71
CA GLY A 100 21.41 -7.20 -38.64
C GLY A 100 19.97 -7.71 -38.63
N ASP A 101 19.74 -9.02 -38.59
CA ASP A 101 18.38 -9.57 -38.44
C ASP A 101 17.91 -9.47 -36.99
N ILE A 102 16.70 -8.98 -36.81
CA ILE A 102 15.99 -8.97 -35.55
C ILE A 102 14.98 -10.10 -35.52
N ARG A 103 15.00 -10.89 -34.44
CA ARG A 103 13.99 -11.88 -34.10
C ARG A 103 13.29 -11.53 -32.80
N PHE A 104 11.97 -11.57 -32.84
CA PHE A 104 11.11 -11.66 -31.67
C PHE A 104 10.60 -13.09 -31.55
N PHE A 105 10.77 -13.70 -30.39
CA PHE A 105 10.31 -15.06 -30.12
C PHE A 105 9.67 -15.14 -28.74
N ASN A 106 8.77 -16.09 -28.56
CA ASN A 106 8.13 -16.36 -27.28
C ASN A 106 9.21 -16.89 -26.31
N ALA A 107 9.33 -16.24 -25.15
CA ALA A 107 10.39 -16.55 -24.19
C ALA A 107 10.17 -17.88 -23.45
N GLU A 108 8.94 -18.40 -23.41
CA GLU A 108 8.58 -19.68 -22.79
C GLU A 108 8.74 -20.86 -23.76
N THR A 109 8.31 -20.68 -25.03
CA THR A 109 8.26 -21.78 -26.02
C THR A 109 9.39 -21.76 -27.03
N GLY A 110 10.06 -20.61 -27.23
CA GLY A 110 11.07 -20.43 -28.27
C GLY A 110 10.50 -20.19 -29.67
N GLU A 111 9.16 -20.16 -29.83
CA GLU A 111 8.52 -19.98 -31.12
C GLU A 111 8.74 -18.57 -31.68
N LEU A 112 9.08 -18.49 -32.97
CA LEU A 112 9.27 -17.21 -33.65
C LEU A 112 7.95 -16.46 -33.76
N VAL A 113 7.90 -15.25 -33.21
CA VAL A 113 6.78 -14.32 -33.33
C VAL A 113 6.94 -13.43 -34.56
N LYS A 114 8.14 -12.88 -34.75
CA LYS A 114 8.42 -11.97 -35.87
C LYS A 114 9.91 -11.92 -36.20
N ARG A 115 10.23 -11.76 -37.48
CA ARG A 115 11.60 -11.49 -37.95
C ARG A 115 11.58 -10.31 -38.91
N PHE A 116 12.54 -9.41 -38.78
CA PHE A 116 12.76 -8.34 -39.76
C PHE A 116 14.22 -7.87 -39.76
N PRO A 117 14.74 -7.44 -40.92
CA PRO A 117 16.09 -6.89 -41.01
C PRO A 117 16.14 -5.46 -40.47
N LEU A 118 17.25 -5.10 -39.83
CA LEU A 118 17.56 -3.72 -39.51
C LEU A 118 17.98 -2.95 -40.77
N PRO A 119 17.58 -1.67 -40.90
CA PRO A 119 17.97 -0.83 -42.03
C PRO A 119 19.41 -0.32 -41.89
N ILE A 120 20.39 -1.22 -41.86
CA ILE A 120 21.80 -0.90 -41.54
C ILE A 120 22.78 -1.02 -42.73
N ASN A 121 22.29 -1.02 -43.97
CA ASN A 121 23.14 -1.05 -45.19
C ASN A 121 24.27 -2.09 -45.12
N ASN A 122 23.95 -3.32 -44.69
CA ASN A 122 24.88 -4.44 -44.58
C ASN A 122 26.10 -4.21 -43.65
N LYS A 123 26.00 -3.32 -42.67
CA LYS A 123 26.99 -3.24 -41.58
C LYS A 123 26.72 -4.32 -40.53
N THR A 124 27.76 -5.06 -40.17
CA THR A 124 27.71 -6.04 -39.08
C THR A 124 27.64 -5.34 -37.72
N ILE A 125 26.84 -5.89 -36.80
CA ILE A 125 26.78 -5.43 -35.41
C ILE A 125 27.94 -6.09 -34.65
N SER A 126 28.88 -5.28 -34.17
CA SER A 126 30.08 -5.71 -33.42
C SER A 126 29.95 -5.51 -31.93
#